data_AF-A0A316DWS1-F1
#
_entry.id   AF-A0A316DWS1-F1
#
_cell.length_a   1.000
_cell.length_b   1.000
_cell.length_c   1.000
_cell.angle_alpha   90.00
_cell.angle_beta   90.00
_cell.angle_gamma   90.00
#
_symmetry.space_group_name_H-M   'P 1'
#
loop_
_entity.id
_entity.type
_entity.pdbx_description
1 polymer ?
#
loop_
_entity_poly.entity_id
_entity_poly.type
_entity_poly.pdbx_seq_one_letter_code
_entity_poly.pdbx_strand_id
1 'polypeptide(L)'
;MKTIKTLSIFILALLGLAGIISVFSEGFIPFLYIAFGFLFLYYLVVYLGLTFLYRKDNVFLKYVLITLFCMPLAWALFNPTGLFEFLLQGVDVNFQ
;
A
#
# COMPACT_ATOMS: atom_id res chain seq x y z
N MET A 1 -4.50 9.00 17.11
CA MET A 1 -5.04 8.06 16.09
C MET A 1 -5.81 8.72 14.95
N LYS A 2 -6.47 9.89 15.14
CA LYS A 2 -6.97 10.70 14.01
C LYS A 2 -5.87 10.93 12.95
N THR A 3 -4.66 11.24 13.41
CA THR A 3 -3.46 11.38 12.58
C THR A 3 -3.16 10.16 11.71
N ILE A 4 -3.18 8.94 12.27
CA ILE A 4 -2.92 7.71 11.51
C ILE A 4 -3.99 7.50 10.46
N LYS A 5 -5.26 7.68 10.82
CA LYS A 5 -6.38 7.57 9.88
C LYS A 5 -6.26 8.56 8.73
N THR A 6 -5.92 9.81 9.03
CA THR A 6 -5.65 10.86 8.03
C THR A 6 -4.45 10.49 7.16
N LEU A 7 -3.37 9.96 7.75
CA LEU A 7 -2.19 9.51 7.02
C LEU A 7 -2.53 8.37 6.06
N SER A 8 -3.33 7.38 6.51
CA SER A 8 -3.76 6.27 5.67
C SER A 8 -4.62 6.76 4.49
N ILE A 9 -5.52 7.72 4.72
CA ILE A 9 -6.32 8.33 3.65
C ILE A 9 -5.39 9.07 2.66
N PHE A 10 -4.41 9.82 3.18
CA PHE A 10 -3.45 10.55 2.35
C PHE A 10 -2.62 9.60 1.49
N ILE A 11 -2.09 8.52 2.07
CA ILE A 11 -1.35 7.48 1.34
C ILE A 11 -2.23 6.82 0.29
N LEU A 12 -3.48 6.49 0.62
CA LEU A 12 -4.43 5.91 -0.34
C LEU A 12 -4.70 6.87 -1.51
N ALA A 13 -4.91 8.15 -1.23
CA ALA A 13 -5.11 9.16 -2.28
C ALA A 13 -3.87 9.28 -3.18
N LEU A 14 -2.67 9.28 -2.58
CA LEU A 14 -1.41 9.39 -3.30
C LEU A 14 -1.12 8.14 -4.16
N LEU A 15 -1.37 6.94 -3.64
CA LEU A 15 -1.27 5.69 -4.39
C LEU A 15 -2.31 5.58 -5.50
N GLY A 16 -3.55 6.03 -5.24
CA GLY A 16 -4.61 6.09 -6.23
C GLY A 16 -4.24 7.03 -7.39
N LEU A 17 -3.74 8.23 -7.08
CA LEU A 17 -3.24 9.16 -8.09
C LEU A 17 -2.04 8.60 -8.86
N ALA A 18 -1.06 8.00 -8.17
CA ALA A 18 0.08 7.36 -8.80
C ALA A 18 -0.34 6.24 -9.75
N GLY A 19 -1.30 5.40 -9.33
CA GLY A 19 -1.92 4.37 -10.16
C GLY A 19 -2.58 4.96 -11.41
N ILE A 20 -3.40 5.99 -11.27
CA ILE A 20 -4.06 6.67 -12.40
C ILE A 20 -3.02 7.24 -13.37
N ILE A 21 -2.04 8.01 -12.88
CA ILE A 21 -0.98 8.60 -13.71
C ILE A 21 -0.20 7.52 -14.46
N SER A 22 0.09 6.40 -13.79
CA SER A 22 0.82 5.29 -14.41
C SER A 22 0.06 4.60 -15.54
N VAL A 23 -1.28 4.60 -15.51
CA VAL A 23 -2.11 4.05 -16.59
C VAL A 23 -2.06 4.92 -17.85
N PHE A 24 -2.03 6.24 -17.69
CA PHE A 24 -2.00 7.19 -18.82
C PHE A 24 -0.60 7.46 -19.37
N SER A 25 0.43 6.95 -18.70
CA SER A 25 1.81 7.11 -19.14
C SER A 25 2.14 5.96 -20.09
N GLU A 26 1.92 6.15 -21.39
CA GLU A 26 2.14 5.14 -22.45
C GLU A 26 3.58 4.55 -22.49
N GLY A 27 4.54 5.18 -21.79
CA GLY A 27 5.92 4.69 -21.64
C GLY A 27 6.30 4.20 -20.24
N PHE A 28 5.37 4.18 -19.27
CA PHE A 28 5.65 3.74 -17.91
C PHE A 28 5.33 2.24 -17.78
N ILE A 29 6.31 1.53 -17.22
CA ILE A 29 6.36 0.07 -17.18
C ILE A 29 5.04 -0.49 -16.62
N PRO A 30 4.35 -1.43 -17.31
CA PRO A 30 3.08 -2.01 -16.84
C PRO A 30 3.11 -2.52 -15.39
N PHE A 31 4.28 -2.92 -14.92
CA PHE A 31 4.54 -3.34 -13.55
C PHE A 31 4.26 -2.25 -12.52
N LEU A 32 4.42 -0.98 -12.85
CA LEU A 32 4.22 0.13 -11.90
C LEU A 32 2.75 0.35 -11.55
N TYR A 33 1.83 0.29 -12.52
CA TYR A 33 0.40 0.39 -12.19
C TYR A 33 -0.09 -0.81 -11.38
N ILE A 34 0.45 -2.01 -11.64
CA ILE A 34 0.12 -3.23 -10.88
C ILE A 34 0.66 -3.12 -9.44
N ALA A 35 1.92 -2.72 -9.25
CA ALA A 35 2.53 -2.56 -7.94
C ALA A 35 1.82 -1.48 -7.11
N PHE A 36 1.47 -0.33 -7.72
CA PHE A 36 0.66 0.70 -7.05
C PHE A 36 -0.74 0.21 -6.71
N GLY A 37 -1.36 -0.60 -7.57
CA GLY A 37 -2.66 -1.24 -7.31
C GLY A 37 -2.62 -2.19 -6.11
N PHE A 38 -1.61 -3.05 -6.01
CA PHE A 38 -1.42 -3.94 -4.86
C PHE A 38 -1.15 -3.17 -3.57
N LEU A 39 -0.27 -2.16 -3.61
CA LEU A 39 -0.05 -1.26 -2.48
C LEU A 39 -1.35 -0.57 -2.06
N PHE A 40 -2.13 -0.06 -3.00
CA PHE A 40 -3.41 0.58 -2.73
C PHE A 40 -4.37 -0.37 -2.00
N LEU A 41 -4.55 -1.59 -2.52
CA LEU A 41 -5.40 -2.61 -1.90
C LEU A 41 -4.90 -2.98 -0.49
N TYR A 42 -3.59 -3.12 -0.31
CA TYR A 42 -3.00 -3.37 1.00
C TYR A 42 -3.36 -2.27 2.01
N TYR A 43 -3.11 -1.00 1.68
CA TYR A 43 -3.43 0.11 2.58
C TYR A 43 -4.94 0.28 2.78
N LEU A 44 -5.77 -0.13 1.81
CA LEU A 44 -7.22 -0.11 1.93
C LEU A 44 -7.67 -1.10 2.99
N VAL A 45 -7.15 -2.33 2.99
CA VAL A 45 -7.44 -3.34 4.01
C VAL A 45 -6.99 -2.87 5.39
N VAL A 46 -5.78 -2.30 5.50
CA VAL A 46 -5.28 -1.74 6.76
C VAL A 46 -6.17 -0.61 7.27
N TYR A 47 -6.61 0.30 6.39
CA TYR A 47 -7.52 1.39 6.72
C TYR A 47 -8.90 0.89 7.18
N LEU A 48 -9.46 -0.12 6.50
CA LEU A 48 -10.71 -0.76 6.90
C LEU A 48 -10.55 -1.43 8.27
N GLY A 49 -9.44 -2.12 8.51
CA GLY A 49 -9.10 -2.68 9.82
C GLY A 49 -9.04 -1.62 10.91
N LEU A 50 -8.35 -0.50 10.65
CA LEU A 50 -8.30 0.66 11.55
C LEU A 50 -9.66 1.32 11.78
N THR A 51 -10.62 1.16 10.87
CA THR A 51 -11.95 1.78 11.01
C THR A 51 -12.95 0.86 11.71
N PHE A 52 -12.97 -0.43 11.34
CA PHE A 52 -13.92 -1.41 11.87
C PHE A 52 -13.48 -1.98 13.22
N LEU A 53 -12.21 -2.38 13.34
CA LEU A 53 -11.73 -3.09 14.52
C LEU A 53 -11.36 -2.13 15.66
N TYR A 54 -11.14 -0.84 15.36
CA TYR A 54 -10.90 0.20 16.36
C TYR A 54 -12.06 0.37 17.33
N ARG A 55 -13.30 0.08 16.92
CA ARG A 55 -14.49 0.19 17.79
C ARG A 55 -14.47 -0.78 18.98
N LYS A 56 -13.62 -1.81 18.98
CA LYS A 56 -13.59 -2.84 20.04
C LYS A 56 -12.62 -2.56 21.19
N ASP A 57 -12.03 -1.37 21.28
CA ASP A 57 -11.06 -0.97 22.33
C ASP A 57 -9.91 -1.94 22.62
N ASN A 58 -9.63 -2.85 21.70
CA ASN A 58 -8.54 -3.81 21.82
C ASN A 58 -7.21 -3.13 21.47
N VAL A 59 -6.43 -2.81 22.52
CA VAL A 59 -5.13 -2.14 22.42
C VAL A 59 -4.12 -2.94 21.59
N PHE A 60 -4.08 -4.27 21.77
CA PHE A 60 -3.18 -5.14 21.01
C PHE A 60 -3.45 -5.04 19.50
N LEU A 61 -4.72 -5.09 19.10
CA LEU A 61 -5.10 -5.01 17.70
C LEU A 61 -4.74 -3.65 17.07
N LYS A 62 -4.82 -2.57 17.85
CA LYS A 62 -4.40 -1.23 17.42
C LYS A 62 -2.90 -1.21 17.09
N TYR A 63 -2.05 -1.82 17.92
CA TYR A 63 -0.62 -1.90 17.65
C TYR A 63 -0.30 -2.75 16.43
N VAL A 64 -0.94 -3.91 16.27
CA VAL A 64 -0.77 -4.76 15.08
C VAL A 64 -1.09 -4.00 13.79
N LEU A 65 -2.20 -3.25 13.76
CA LEU A 65 -2.59 -2.47 12.59
C LEU A 65 -1.61 -1.32 12.28
N ILE A 66 -1.05 -0.68 13.31
CA ILE A 66 -0.02 0.36 13.14
C ILE A 66 1.27 -0.26 12.58
N THR A 67 1.67 -1.42 13.09
CA THR A 67 2.84 -2.14 12.58
C THR A 67 2.65 -2.52 11.12
N LEU A 68 1.49 -3.08 10.75
CA LEU A 68 1.16 -3.39 9.37
C LEU A 68 1.18 -2.12 8.50
N PHE A 69 0.60 -1.02 8.98
CA PHE A 69 0.63 0.24 8.24
C PHE A 69 2.06 0.74 7.97
N CYS A 70 2.96 0.68 8.96
CA CYS A 70 4.32 1.19 8.81
C CYS A 70 5.25 0.23 8.05
N MET A 71 4.94 -1.07 8.01
CA MET A 71 5.86 -2.10 7.51
C MET A 71 6.26 -1.91 6.04
N PRO A 72 5.34 -1.69 5.07
CA PRO A 72 5.75 -1.47 3.69
C PRO A 72 6.50 -0.15 3.50
N LEU A 73 6.16 0.91 4.25
CA LEU A 73 6.89 2.18 4.20
C LEU A 73 8.31 2.02 4.71
N ALA A 74 8.48 1.36 5.85
CA ALA A 74 9.80 1.08 6.40
C ALA A 74 10.63 0.23 5.41
N TRP A 75 10.02 -0.80 4.83
CA TRP A 75 10.70 -1.64 3.84
C TRP A 75 11.08 -0.85 2.57
N ALA A 76 10.19 0.00 2.05
CA ALA A 76 10.46 0.84 0.90
C ALA A 76 11.69 1.74 1.10
N LEU A 77 11.91 2.22 2.33
CA LEU A 77 13.06 3.07 2.66
C LEU A 77 14.39 2.32 2.65
N PHE A 78 14.41 1.03 3.03
CA PHE A 78 15.64 0.23 3.08
C PHE A 78 15.93 -0.54 1.80
N ASN A 79 14.88 -1.01 1.10
CA ASN A 79 15.02 -1.79 -0.11
C ASN A 79 13.83 -1.54 -1.05
N PRO A 80 13.82 -0.40 -1.77
CA PRO A 80 12.73 -0.05 -2.66
C PRO A 80 12.56 -1.08 -3.79
N THR A 81 13.68 -1.59 -4.35
CA THR A 81 13.68 -2.64 -5.38
C THR A 81 13.06 -3.93 -4.89
N GLY A 82 13.44 -4.40 -3.68
CA GLY A 82 12.89 -5.62 -3.10
C GLY A 82 11.40 -5.52 -2.77
N LEU A 83 10.91 -4.34 -2.38
CA LEU A 83 9.47 -4.12 -2.22
C LEU A 83 8.74 -4.24 -3.56
N PHE A 84 9.27 -3.62 -4.63
CA PHE A 84 8.69 -3.75 -5.97
C PHE A 84 8.70 -5.20 -6.44
N GLU A 85 9.82 -5.91 -6.30
CA GLU A 85 9.92 -7.34 -6.63
C GLU A 85 8.89 -8.19 -5.87
N PHE A 86 8.70 -7.93 -4.58
CA PHE A 86 7.69 -8.60 -3.77
C PHE A 86 6.26 -8.30 -4.24
N LEU A 87 5.96 -7.03 -4.52
CA LEU A 87 4.63 -6.62 -5.02
C LEU A 87 4.32 -7.17 -6.41
N LEU A 88 5.37 -7.44 -7.19
CA LEU A 88 5.29 -8.04 -8.52
C LEU A 88 5.42 -9.56 -8.48
N GLN A 89 5.62 -10.16 -7.32
CA GLN A 89 5.76 -11.59 -7.16
C GLN A 89 4.42 -12.26 -7.53
N GLY A 90 4.37 -12.89 -8.71
CA GLY A 90 3.15 -13.47 -9.28
C GLY A 90 2.60 -12.73 -10.49
N VAL A 91 3.14 -11.55 -10.81
CA VAL A 91 3.04 -10.97 -12.15
C VAL A 91 4.11 -11.64 -12.99
N ASP A 92 3.73 -12.63 -13.80
CA ASP A 92 4.67 -13.33 -14.66
C ASP A 92 5.16 -12.34 -15.72
N VAL A 93 6.36 -11.80 -15.53
CA VAL A 93 7.04 -10.86 -16.44
C VAL A 93 7.63 -11.64 -17.63
N ASN A 94 6.91 -12.65 -18.12
CA ASN A 94 7.26 -13.35 -19.35
C ASN A 94 6.72 -12.54 -20.53
N PHE A 95 7.43 -11.45 -20.86
CA PHE A 95 7.32 -10.83 -22.17
C PHE A 95 8.09 -11.71 -23.16
N GLN A 96 7.36 -12.48 -23.97
CA GLN A 96 7.79 -12.78 -25.33
C GLN A 96 7.59 -11.55 -26.21
#